data_AF-A0A7J2IQV3-F1
#
_entry.id   AF-A0A7J2IQV3-F1
#
_cell.length_a   1.000
_cell.length_b   1.000
_cell.length_c   1.000
_cell.angle_alpha   90.00
_cell.angle_beta   90.00
_cell.angle_gamma   90.00
#
_symmetry.space_group_name_H-M   'P 1'
#
loop_
_entity.id
_entity.type
_entity.pdbx_description
1 polymer ?
#
loop_
_entity_poly.entity_id
_entity_poly.type
_entity_poly.pdbx_seq_one_letter_code
_entity_poly.pdbx_strand_id
1 'polypeptide(L)'
;MSLVEGGEVKKITDYEKLIKYFGVSKIEPILNRFKEPHRLLKRNIVFAHRDFDKILDEVDKGNIFAVLSGRGPSDRMHIGHLTLYEFNLYLQKKMGANIYIPFS
;
A
#
# COMPACT_ATOMS: atom_id res chain seq x y z
N MET A 1 2.86 17.62 16.43
CA MET A 1 3.37 18.11 17.72
C MET A 1 3.67 16.88 18.56
N SER A 2 4.96 16.57 18.76
CA SER A 2 5.43 15.41 19.53
C SER A 2 5.99 15.93 20.85
N LEU A 3 5.57 15.32 21.97
CA LEU A 3 6.21 15.47 23.26
C LEU A 3 7.29 14.38 23.36
N VAL A 4 8.50 14.75 23.78
CA VAL A 4 9.62 13.83 23.99
C VAL A 4 9.88 13.75 25.49
N GLU A 5 9.79 12.56 26.07
CA GLU A 5 10.40 12.21 27.35
C GLU A 5 11.33 11.01 27.14
N GLY A 6 12.57 11.09 27.64
CA GLY A 6 13.43 9.92 27.85
C GLY A 6 14.15 9.30 26.65
N GLY A 7 14.16 9.92 25.46
CA GLY A 7 14.96 9.42 24.32
C GLY A 7 14.34 8.24 23.55
N GLU A 8 13.14 7.78 23.92
CA GLU A 8 12.36 6.85 23.11
C GLU A 8 11.47 7.60 22.12
N VAL A 9 11.62 7.32 20.82
CA VAL A 9 10.71 7.82 19.78
C VAL A 9 9.41 7.00 19.82
N LYS A 10 8.50 7.29 20.76
CA LYS A 10 7.11 6.83 20.66
C LYS A 10 6.33 7.72 19.69
N LYS A 11 6.56 7.52 18.39
CA LYS A 11 5.65 8.05 17.38
C LYS A 11 4.50 7.07 17.16
N ILE A 12 3.56 7.04 18.11
CA ILE A 12 2.24 6.43 17.85
C ILE A 12 1.56 7.36 16.85
N THR A 13 1.77 7.09 15.56
CA THR A 13 1.08 7.81 14.49
C THR A 13 -0.38 7.39 14.54
N ASP A 14 -1.28 8.34 14.76
CA ASP A 14 -2.71 8.11 14.71
C ASP A 14 -3.15 7.96 13.25
N TYR A 15 -3.21 6.70 12.79
CA TYR A 15 -3.60 6.37 11.43
C TYR A 15 -5.07 6.70 11.14
N GLU A 16 -5.96 6.68 12.13
CA GLU A 16 -7.37 7.07 11.97
C GLU A 16 -7.48 8.56 11.60
N LYS A 17 -6.69 9.39 12.26
CA LYS A 17 -6.60 10.81 11.93
C LYS A 17 -6.08 11.03 10.50
N LEU A 18 -5.09 10.25 10.05
CA LEU A 18 -4.57 10.33 8.69
C LEU A 18 -5.62 9.90 7.65
N ILE A 19 -6.33 8.81 7.91
CA ILE A 19 -7.40 8.30 7.03
C ILE A 19 -8.47 9.38 6.82
N LYS A 20 -8.94 9.99 7.91
CA LYS A 20 -9.92 11.08 7.86
C LYS A 20 -9.37 12.32 7.14
N TYR A 21 -8.13 12.69 7.45
CA TYR A 21 -7.49 13.88 6.87
C TYR A 21 -7.32 13.76 5.34
N PHE A 22 -6.86 12.61 4.85
CA PHE A 22 -6.64 12.38 3.43
C PHE A 22 -7.89 11.92 2.67
N GLY A 23 -9.02 11.68 3.35
CA GLY A 23 -10.25 11.21 2.71
C GLY A 23 -10.05 9.88 1.98
N VAL A 24 -9.41 8.93 2.66
CA VAL A 24 -9.19 7.56 2.16
C VAL A 24 -10.01 6.59 2.98
N SER A 25 -10.26 5.40 2.43
CA SER A 25 -10.99 4.32 3.11
C SER A 25 -10.01 3.35 3.75
N LYS A 26 -10.41 2.71 4.86
CA LYS A 26 -9.65 1.59 5.44
C LYS A 26 -9.61 0.44 4.45
N ILE A 27 -8.51 -0.31 4.42
CA ILE A 27 -8.39 -1.52 3.59
C ILE A 27 -9.21 -2.69 4.13
N GLU A 28 -9.45 -2.72 5.45
CA GLU A 28 -10.00 -3.88 6.14
C GLU A 28 -11.37 -4.35 5.61
N PRO A 29 -12.33 -3.46 5.26
CA PRO A 29 -13.60 -3.87 4.67
C PRO A 29 -13.49 -4.63 3.34
N ILE A 30 -12.38 -4.50 2.62
CA ILE A 30 -12.14 -5.17 1.33
C ILE A 30 -11.09 -6.27 1.41
N LEU A 31 -10.55 -6.55 2.59
CA LEU A 31 -9.46 -7.51 2.77
C LEU A 31 -9.85 -8.94 2.39
N ASN A 32 -11.11 -9.31 2.59
CA ASN A 32 -11.67 -10.62 2.23
C ASN A 32 -11.76 -10.87 0.72
N ARG A 33 -11.67 -9.82 -0.11
CA ARG A 33 -11.67 -9.95 -1.58
C ARG A 33 -10.33 -10.40 -2.14
N PHE A 34 -9.26 -10.34 -1.35
CA PHE A 34 -7.96 -10.86 -1.74
C PHE A 34 -7.91 -12.37 -1.47
N LYS A 35 -7.75 -13.19 -2.52
CA LYS A 35 -7.66 -14.67 -2.39
C LYS A 35 -6.51 -15.12 -1.49
N GLU A 36 -5.35 -14.47 -1.62
CA GLU A 36 -4.15 -14.76 -0.84
C GLU A 36 -3.49 -13.44 -0.39
N PRO A 37 -4.03 -12.74 0.64
CA PRO A 37 -3.59 -11.39 0.95
C PRO A 37 -2.10 -11.35 1.27
N HIS A 38 -1.38 -10.34 0.75
CA HIS A 38 0.02 -10.13 1.07
C HIS A 38 0.24 -9.88 2.57
N ARG A 39 1.42 -10.22 3.10
CA ARG A 39 1.73 -9.97 4.52
C ARG A 39 1.58 -8.51 4.94
N LEU A 40 1.82 -7.57 4.03
CA LEU A 40 1.66 -6.13 4.31
C LEU A 40 0.20 -5.73 4.50
N LEU A 41 -0.75 -6.44 3.87
CA LEU A 41 -2.18 -6.26 4.11
C LEU A 41 -2.56 -6.89 5.45
N LYS A 42 -2.16 -8.16 5.69
CA LYS A 42 -2.48 -8.88 6.95
C LYS A 42 -1.92 -8.20 8.21
N ARG A 43 -0.75 -7.54 8.09
CA ARG A 43 -0.09 -6.83 9.19
C ARG A 43 -0.51 -5.37 9.31
N ASN A 44 -1.52 -4.94 8.55
CA ASN A 44 -2.01 -3.56 8.53
C ASN A 44 -0.92 -2.52 8.22
N ILE A 45 0.05 -2.88 7.35
CA ILE A 45 1.08 -1.95 6.85
C ILE A 45 0.55 -1.18 5.64
N VAL A 46 -0.13 -1.88 4.72
CA VAL A 46 -1.02 -1.25 3.74
C VAL A 46 -2.40 -1.20 4.39
N PHE A 47 -2.76 -0.07 4.99
CA PHE A 47 -3.92 0.06 5.88
C PHE A 47 -5.10 0.84 5.26
N ALA A 48 -4.87 1.56 4.17
CA ALA A 48 -5.88 2.40 3.53
C ALA A 48 -5.77 2.38 2.01
N HIS A 49 -6.87 2.74 1.33
CA HIS A 49 -6.97 2.84 -0.12
C HIS A 49 -7.91 3.97 -0.53
N ARG A 50 -7.86 4.34 -1.82
CA ARG A 50 -8.90 5.13 -2.49
C ARG A 50 -9.28 4.40 -3.76
N ASP A 51 -10.57 4.12 -3.94
CA ASP A 51 -11.13 3.49 -5.15
C ASP A 51 -10.55 2.11 -5.55
N PHE A 52 -9.73 1.49 -4.70
CA PHE A 52 -9.22 0.13 -4.96
C PHE A 52 -10.32 -0.94 -4.99
N ASP A 53 -11.43 -0.71 -4.30
CA ASP A 53 -12.66 -1.48 -4.42
C ASP A 53 -13.18 -1.54 -5.86
N LYS A 54 -13.13 -0.43 -6.60
CA LYS A 54 -13.50 -0.40 -8.02
C LYS A 54 -12.55 -1.23 -8.88
N ILE A 55 -11.26 -1.22 -8.56
CA ILE A 55 -10.28 -2.09 -9.23
C ILE A 55 -10.61 -3.56 -8.95
N LEU A 56 -10.94 -3.90 -7.70
CA LEU A 56 -11.36 -5.27 -7.37
C LEU A 56 -12.64 -5.67 -8.11
N ASP A 57 -13.58 -4.76 -8.33
CA ASP A 57 -14.78 -5.03 -9.13
C ASP A 57 -14.43 -5.39 -10.58
N GLU A 58 -13.42 -4.73 -11.16
CA GLU A 58 -12.93 -5.05 -12.51
C GLU A 58 -12.13 -6.37 -12.54
N VAL A 59 -11.33 -6.63 -11.50
CA VAL A 59 -10.62 -7.91 -11.33
C VAL A 59 -11.60 -9.07 -11.24
N ASP A 60 -12.71 -8.91 -10.50
CA ASP A 60 -13.74 -9.95 -10.36
C ASP A 60 -14.48 -10.22 -11.68
N LYS A 61 -14.53 -9.24 -12.59
CA LYS A 61 -15.03 -9.40 -13.96
C LYS A 61 -14.01 -10.06 -14.91
N GLY A 62 -12.77 -10.29 -14.46
CA GLY A 62 -11.68 -10.81 -15.28
C GLY A 62 -10.94 -9.76 -16.10
N ASN A 63 -11.19 -8.47 -15.85
CA ASN A 63 -10.49 -7.39 -16.54
C ASN A 63 -9.09 -7.18 -15.96
N ILE A 64 -8.17 -6.75 -16.82
CA ILE A 64 -6.80 -6.41 -16.41
C ILE A 64 -6.76 -4.99 -15.84
N PHE A 65 -5.84 -4.75 -14.91
CA PHE A 65 -5.53 -3.41 -14.41
C PHE A 65 -4.03 -3.16 -14.43
N ALA A 66 -3.65 -1.90 -14.28
CA ALA A 66 -2.26 -1.48 -14.21
C ALA A 66 -1.95 -0.82 -12.87
N VAL A 67 -0.72 -1.00 -12.42
CA VAL A 67 -0.14 -0.28 -11.28
C VAL A 67 0.94 0.65 -11.83
N LEU A 68 0.76 1.95 -11.62
CA LEU A 68 1.80 2.94 -11.80
C LEU A 68 2.42 3.23 -10.44
N SER A 69 3.69 2.85 -10.28
CA SER A 69 4.48 3.17 -9.09
C SER A 69 5.48 4.28 -9.44
N GLY A 70 6.63 4.33 -8.77
CA GLY A 70 7.69 5.26 -9.14
C GLY A 70 8.93 5.11 -8.30
N ARG A 71 10.04 5.65 -8.82
CA ARG A 71 11.32 5.74 -8.11
C ARG A 71 12.04 7.01 -8.51
N GLY A 72 12.15 7.96 -7.59
CA GLY A 72 13.13 9.04 -7.75
C GLY A 72 14.54 8.45 -7.72
N PRO A 73 15.51 8.91 -8.52
CA PRO A 73 16.86 8.36 -8.60
C PRO A 73 17.73 8.90 -7.46
N SER A 74 17.27 8.71 -6.22
CA SER A 74 18.10 8.98 -5.05
C SER A 74 19.19 7.92 -4.92
N ASP A 75 20.15 8.16 -4.01
CA ASP A 75 21.25 7.25 -3.67
C ASP A 75 20.77 5.81 -3.36
N ARG A 76 21.72 4.89 -3.10
CA ARG A 76 21.54 3.45 -2.94
C ARG A 76 20.21 3.02 -2.30
N MET A 77 19.60 1.99 -2.88
CA MET A 77 18.36 1.43 -2.34
C MET A 77 18.58 0.81 -0.96
N HIS A 78 17.76 1.23 0.01
CA HIS A 78 17.60 0.56 1.30
C HIS A 78 16.30 -0.26 1.39
N ILE A 79 16.12 -1.01 2.49
CA ILE A 79 14.99 -1.92 2.74
C ILE A 79 13.60 -1.28 2.60
N GLY A 80 13.46 0.01 2.90
CA GLY A 80 12.21 0.75 2.66
C GLY A 80 11.72 0.70 1.20
N HIS A 81 12.63 0.73 0.22
CA HIS A 81 12.26 0.61 -1.20
C HIS A 81 11.78 -0.80 -1.53
N LEU A 82 12.37 -1.82 -0.89
CA LEU A 82 12.01 -3.22 -1.15
C LEU A 82 10.55 -3.50 -0.80
N THR A 83 10.02 -2.91 0.29
CA THR A 83 8.63 -3.07 0.70
C THR A 83 7.64 -2.69 -0.40
N LEU A 84 7.90 -1.59 -1.12
CA LEU A 84 7.05 -1.12 -2.21
C LEU A 84 7.10 -2.09 -3.41
N TYR A 85 8.31 -2.49 -3.82
CA TYR A 85 8.48 -3.39 -4.96
C TYR A 85 7.98 -4.80 -4.69
N GLU A 86 8.10 -5.27 -3.45
CA GLU A 86 7.52 -6.55 -3.05
C GLU A 86 5.99 -6.51 -3.18
N PHE A 87 5.34 -5.42 -2.78
CA PHE A 87 3.90 -5.29 -2.93
C PHE A 87 3.48 -5.21 -4.41
N ASN A 88 4.23 -4.48 -5.24
CA ASN A 88 3.99 -4.44 -6.69
C ASN A 88 4.12 -5.83 -7.32
N LEU A 89 5.15 -6.59 -6.93
CA LEU A 89 5.36 -7.96 -7.41
C LEU A 89 4.21 -8.89 -6.98
N TYR A 90 3.70 -8.72 -5.76
CA TYR A 90 2.52 -9.43 -5.30
C TYR A 90 1.29 -9.13 -6.17
N LEU A 91 0.99 -7.86 -6.43
CA LEU A 91 -0.13 -7.45 -7.27
C LEU A 91 0.01 -8.03 -8.69
N GLN A 92 1.21 -8.03 -9.25
CA GLN A 92 1.49 -8.65 -10.55
C GLN A 92 1.20 -10.15 -10.54
N LYS A 93 1.84 -10.90 -9.63
CA LYS A 93 1.80 -12.37 -9.63
C LYS A 93 0.47 -12.95 -9.18
N LYS A 94 -0.23 -12.29 -8.25
CA LYS A 94 -1.45 -12.81 -7.63
C LYS A 94 -2.73 -12.19 -8.17
N MET A 95 -2.65 -11.00 -8.78
CA MET A 95 -3.81 -10.29 -9.32
C MET A 95 -3.69 -9.95 -10.80
N GLY A 96 -2.59 -10.34 -11.47
CA GLY A 96 -2.43 -10.13 -12.92
C GLY A 96 -2.17 -8.67 -13.32
N ALA A 97 -1.71 -7.84 -12.39
CA ALA A 97 -1.47 -6.43 -12.66
C ALA A 97 -0.30 -6.19 -13.62
N ASN A 98 -0.49 -5.31 -14.60
CA ASN A 98 0.64 -4.75 -15.37
C ASN A 98 1.35 -3.67 -14.55
N ILE A 99 2.66 -3.80 -14.35
CA ILE A 99 3.43 -2.90 -13.47
C ILE A 99 4.28 -1.95 -14.30
N TYR A 100 4.14 -0.64 -14.05
CA TYR A 100 4.94 0.41 -14.65
C TYR A 100 5.71 1.17 -13.55
N ILE A 101 7.03 1.27 -13.69
CA ILE A 101 7.92 1.92 -12.73
C ILE A 101 8.72 3.01 -13.47
N PRO A 102 8.20 4.25 -13.56
CA PRO A 102 8.96 5.37 -14.05
C PRO A 102 10.08 5.73 -13.06
N PHE A 103 11.25 6.05 -13.62
CA PHE A 103 12.32 6.72 -12.89
C PHE A 103 12.20 8.23 -13.13
N SER A 104 12.10 9.00 -12.05
CA SER A 104 11.96 10.47 -12.13
C SER A 104 13.29 11.19 -12.00
#